data_AF-A0A935PJI0-F1
#
_entry.id   AF-A0A935PJI0-F1
#
_cell.length_a   1.000
_cell.length_b   1.000
_cell.length_c   1.000
_cell.angle_alpha   90.00
_cell.angle_beta   90.00
_cell.angle_gamma   90.00
#
_symmetry.space_group_name_H-M   'P 1'
#
loop_
_entity.id
_entity.type
_entity.pdbx_description
1 polymer ?
#
loop_
_entity_poly.entity_id
_entity_poly.type
_entity_poly.pdbx_seq_one_letter_code
_entity_poly.pdbx_strand_id
1 'polypeptide(L)'
;MVAKIRAEGLQRSRVMDLEGYMADVLGARLTLSKDMQRAQLWVRGEMERIGLVNVAAEPFMNFGAAWDNEYVSIHMLEPDYQPMVGYPLAHTPGTDGKQVVQAMIVDLQSRQDLERYRGKLAGMAILATPPAVIDLVAMTNGVRRRTEAELDSLERVVIVPRPAPAPRAVRNPDVLTAVEKMAFYKAEGVAVVFQCESGWLGAVRGFSRPGSATDRWSREGDLAAPVMVAVTPSTTTGCTGSSSVRSR
;
A
#
# COMPACT_ATOMS: atom_id res chain seq x y z
N MET A 1 30.54 16.16 -34.37
CA MET A 1 29.33 16.34 -33.54
C MET A 1 29.21 15.27 -32.47
N VAL A 2 29.10 13.98 -32.82
CA VAL A 2 28.91 12.85 -31.87
C VAL A 2 29.97 12.80 -30.76
N ALA A 3 31.25 13.02 -31.09
CA ALA A 3 32.32 13.05 -30.08
C ALA A 3 32.11 14.14 -29.01
N LYS A 4 31.54 15.30 -29.37
CA LYS A 4 31.22 16.37 -28.41
C LYS A 4 30.10 15.97 -27.46
N ILE A 5 29.05 15.30 -27.98
CA ILE A 5 27.94 14.76 -27.17
C ILE A 5 28.47 13.69 -26.20
N ARG A 6 29.35 12.79 -26.66
CA ARG A 6 29.96 11.77 -25.79
C ARG A 6 30.84 12.39 -24.71
N ALA A 7 31.63 13.42 -25.04
CA ALA A 7 32.43 14.13 -24.05
C ALA A 7 31.54 14.81 -23.00
N GLU A 8 30.43 15.44 -23.42
CA GLU A 8 29.47 16.05 -22.49
C GLU A 8 28.83 15.01 -21.57
N GLY A 9 28.33 13.90 -22.13
CA GLY A 9 27.64 12.86 -21.36
C GLY A 9 28.55 12.00 -20.46
N LEU A 10 29.85 11.92 -20.74
CA LEU A 10 30.78 11.06 -19.98
C LEU A 10 31.76 11.84 -19.10
N GLN A 11 32.24 13.01 -19.53
CA GLN A 11 33.26 13.78 -18.80
C GLN A 11 32.67 14.99 -18.08
N ARG A 12 31.53 15.53 -18.54
CA ARG A 12 30.86 16.70 -17.95
C ARG A 12 29.41 16.39 -17.58
N SER A 13 29.13 15.12 -17.28
CA SER A 13 27.79 14.68 -16.92
C SER A 13 27.32 15.36 -15.64
N ARG A 14 26.09 15.87 -15.68
CA ARG A 14 25.38 16.41 -14.50
C ARG A 14 24.33 15.42 -13.97
N VAL A 15 24.30 14.18 -14.48
CA VAL A 15 23.26 13.20 -14.15
C VAL A 15 23.15 12.97 -12.65
N MET A 16 24.27 12.78 -11.94
CA MET A 16 24.25 12.51 -10.50
C MET A 16 23.76 13.71 -9.69
N ASP A 17 24.09 14.94 -10.09
CA ASP A 17 23.60 16.15 -9.42
C ASP A 17 22.09 16.30 -9.59
N LEU A 18 21.59 16.08 -10.82
CA LEU A 18 20.17 16.19 -11.14
C LEU A 18 19.37 15.07 -10.47
N GLU A 19 19.87 13.84 -10.53
CA GLU A 19 19.27 12.68 -9.87
C GLU A 19 19.24 12.87 -8.35
N GLY A 20 20.36 13.27 -7.75
CA GLY A 20 20.45 13.56 -6.32
C GLY A 20 19.45 14.63 -5.88
N TYR A 21 19.34 15.74 -6.63
CA TYR A 21 18.33 16.76 -6.31
C TYR A 21 16.90 16.22 -6.45
N MET A 22 16.62 15.46 -7.50
CA MET A 22 15.31 14.86 -7.72
C MET A 22 14.94 13.81 -6.66
N ALA A 23 15.90 13.03 -6.18
CA ALA A 23 15.67 11.96 -5.22
C ALA A 23 15.65 12.47 -3.78
N ASP A 24 16.59 13.35 -3.41
CA ASP A 24 16.81 13.73 -2.01
C ASP A 24 16.11 15.03 -1.63
N VAL A 25 16.03 16.01 -2.54
CA VAL A 25 15.42 17.32 -2.26
C VAL A 25 13.94 17.34 -2.65
N LEU A 26 13.62 16.87 -3.86
CA LEU A 26 12.22 16.79 -4.29
C LEU A 26 11.49 15.61 -3.66
N GLY A 27 12.16 14.46 -3.53
CA GLY A 27 11.63 13.29 -2.83
C GLY A 27 10.50 12.57 -3.56
N ALA A 28 9.61 11.97 -2.77
CA ALA A 28 8.44 11.25 -3.25
C ALA A 28 7.48 12.21 -3.98
N ARG A 29 7.03 11.80 -5.16
CA ARG A 29 6.27 12.66 -6.09
C ARG A 29 5.14 11.87 -6.76
N LEU A 30 4.19 11.44 -5.93
CA LEU A 30 3.01 10.69 -6.38
C LEU A 30 2.24 11.48 -7.45
N THR A 31 1.67 10.79 -8.43
CA THR A 31 0.87 11.42 -9.49
C THR A 31 -0.25 12.31 -8.91
N LEU A 32 -0.36 13.54 -9.41
CA LEU A 32 -1.26 14.61 -8.95
C LEU A 32 -1.04 15.13 -7.52
N SER A 33 0.04 14.76 -6.84
CA SER A 33 0.39 15.32 -5.54
C SER A 33 0.97 16.75 -5.66
N LYS A 34 0.99 17.50 -4.55
CA LYS A 34 1.68 18.80 -4.48
C LYS A 34 3.16 18.67 -4.82
N ASP A 35 3.79 17.57 -4.41
CA ASP A 35 5.21 17.30 -4.66
C ASP A 35 5.49 17.01 -6.15
N MET A 36 4.56 16.39 -6.88
CA MET A 36 4.68 16.27 -8.34
C MET A 36 4.65 17.64 -9.01
N GLN A 37 3.76 18.53 -8.60
CA GLN A 37 3.70 19.90 -9.15
C GLN A 37 5.00 20.65 -8.86
N ARG A 38 5.53 20.55 -7.64
CA ARG A 38 6.85 21.12 -7.27
C ARG A 38 7.96 20.57 -8.17
N ALA A 39 7.98 19.26 -8.40
CA ALA A 39 8.96 18.62 -9.26
C ALA A 39 8.84 19.08 -10.73
N GLN A 40 7.63 19.18 -11.27
CA GLN A 40 7.39 19.67 -12.63
C GLN A 40 7.86 21.12 -12.81
N LEU A 41 7.59 21.99 -11.84
CA LEU A 41 8.07 23.37 -11.85
C LEU A 41 9.60 23.44 -11.81
N TRP A 42 10.24 22.62 -10.97
CA TRP A 42 11.70 22.54 -10.91
C TRP A 42 12.30 22.06 -12.23
N VAL A 43 11.77 20.98 -12.81
CA VAL A 43 12.26 20.45 -14.10
C VAL A 43 12.11 21.48 -15.21
N ARG A 44 10.98 22.20 -15.27
CA ARG A 44 10.78 23.27 -16.24
C ARG A 44 11.85 24.36 -16.12
N GLY A 45 12.10 24.82 -14.89
CA GLY A 45 13.16 25.81 -14.63
C GLY A 45 14.55 25.30 -15.02
N GLU A 46 14.84 24.03 -14.77
CA GLU A 46 16.12 23.42 -15.15
C GLU A 46 16.29 23.29 -16.66
N MET A 47 15.22 22.91 -17.39
CA MET A 47 15.21 22.87 -18.85
C MET A 47 15.45 24.26 -19.46
N GLU A 48 14.77 25.28 -18.94
CA GLU A 48 14.98 26.67 -19.35
C GLU A 48 16.42 27.14 -19.03
N ARG A 49 16.95 26.78 -17.85
CA ARG A 49 18.32 27.14 -17.41
C ARG A 49 19.41 26.56 -18.32
N ILE A 50 19.25 25.34 -18.82
CA ILE A 50 20.22 24.72 -19.74
C ILE A 50 20.01 25.13 -21.21
N GLY A 51 19.05 26.03 -21.47
CA GLY A 51 18.84 26.65 -22.78
C GLY A 51 17.86 25.93 -23.69
N LEU A 52 17.00 25.04 -23.17
CA LEU A 52 15.89 24.51 -23.98
C LEU A 52 14.88 25.61 -24.28
N VAL A 53 14.31 25.55 -25.47
CA VAL A 53 13.23 26.42 -25.94
C VAL A 53 11.92 25.62 -26.04
N ASN A 54 10.78 26.31 -25.99
CA ASN A 54 9.44 25.70 -26.05
C ASN A 54 9.14 24.71 -24.92
N VAL A 55 9.58 25.02 -23.70
CA VAL A 55 9.32 24.21 -22.51
C VAL A 55 7.87 24.43 -22.05
N ALA A 56 7.03 23.40 -22.15
CA ALA A 56 5.64 23.44 -21.71
C ALA A 56 5.25 22.17 -20.94
N ALA A 57 4.29 22.29 -20.02
CA ALA A 57 3.68 21.15 -19.35
C ALA A 57 2.44 20.71 -20.13
N GLU A 58 2.39 19.44 -20.52
CA GLU A 58 1.24 18.88 -21.23
C GLU A 58 0.35 18.10 -20.26
N PRO A 59 -0.99 18.26 -20.36
CA PRO A 59 -1.90 17.49 -19.54
C PRO A 59 -1.84 16.00 -19.93
N PHE A 60 -1.64 15.14 -18.95
CA PHE A 60 -1.61 13.69 -19.13
C PHE A 60 -2.86 13.06 -18.50
N MET A 61 -3.83 12.72 -19.37
CA MET A 61 -5.14 12.11 -19.07
C MET A 61 -5.98 12.79 -17.98
N ASN A 62 -7.25 12.38 -17.85
CA ASN A 62 -8.08 12.74 -16.69
C ASN A 62 -7.79 11.75 -15.56
N PHE A 63 -6.69 11.96 -14.86
CA PHE A 63 -6.27 11.11 -13.75
C PHE A 63 -7.00 11.51 -12.46
N GLY A 64 -7.67 10.57 -11.81
CA GLY A 64 -8.11 10.57 -10.41
C GLY A 64 -8.49 11.87 -9.70
N ALA A 65 -8.41 11.81 -8.37
CA ALA A 65 -8.36 12.96 -7.49
C ALA A 65 -6.91 13.23 -7.05
N ALA A 66 -6.58 14.50 -6.85
CA ALA A 66 -5.33 14.88 -6.20
C ALA A 66 -5.30 14.31 -4.77
N TRP A 67 -4.14 13.82 -4.36
CA TRP A 67 -3.97 13.14 -3.08
C TRP A 67 -2.59 13.42 -2.52
N ASP A 68 -2.55 13.79 -1.24
CA ASP A 68 -1.34 14.00 -0.45
C ASP A 68 -1.57 13.38 0.94
N ASN A 69 -0.55 12.72 1.48
CA ASN A 69 -0.58 12.25 2.86
C ASN A 69 0.03 13.33 3.76
N GLU A 70 -0.82 14.05 4.50
CA GLU A 70 -0.36 15.12 5.40
C GLU A 70 -0.03 14.59 6.81
N TYR A 71 -0.87 13.71 7.35
CA TYR A 71 -0.70 13.15 8.69
C TYR A 71 -1.42 11.81 8.85
N VAL A 72 -0.75 10.86 9.51
CA VAL A 72 -1.36 9.60 9.92
C VAL A 72 -0.86 9.21 11.31
N SER A 73 -1.78 8.82 12.18
CA SER A 73 -1.48 8.28 13.50
C SER A 73 -2.51 7.23 13.85
N ILE A 74 -2.07 6.08 14.35
CA ILE A 74 -2.93 4.95 14.69
C ILE A 74 -2.51 4.44 16.06
N HIS A 75 -3.48 4.32 16.95
CA HIS A 75 -3.24 3.92 18.33
C HIS A 75 -4.33 2.93 18.74
N MET A 76 -3.93 1.73 19.15
CA MET A 76 -4.80 0.81 19.86
C MET A 76 -4.84 1.27 21.31
N LEU A 77 -6.03 1.55 21.84
CA LEU A 77 -6.19 2.06 23.22
C LEU A 77 -6.46 0.95 24.22
N GLU A 78 -7.23 -0.06 23.81
CA GLU A 78 -7.62 -1.22 24.60
C GLU A 78 -7.33 -2.51 23.82
N PRO A 79 -7.05 -3.64 24.50
CA PRO A 79 -6.92 -3.79 25.95
C PRO A 79 -5.65 -3.15 26.53
N ASP A 80 -4.59 -3.06 25.73
CA ASP A 80 -3.32 -2.42 26.09
C ASP A 80 -2.98 -1.33 25.06
N TYR A 81 -2.53 -0.19 25.54
CA TYR A 81 -2.14 0.91 24.66
C TYR A 81 -0.94 0.50 23.79
N GLN A 82 -1.10 0.57 22.47
CA GLN A 82 -0.03 0.32 21.53
C GLN A 82 -0.08 1.30 20.35
N PRO A 83 1.01 2.02 20.05
CA PRO A 83 1.11 2.74 18.79
C PRO A 83 1.23 1.73 17.64
N MET A 84 0.42 1.94 16.59
CA MET A 84 0.42 1.08 15.42
C MET A 84 1.10 1.79 14.26
N VAL A 85 1.88 1.02 13.49
CA VAL A 85 2.49 1.52 12.26
C VAL A 85 1.54 1.22 11.11
N GLY A 86 1.15 2.26 10.39
CA GLY A 86 0.34 2.13 9.20
C GLY A 86 0.43 3.35 8.30
N TYR A 87 0.11 3.15 7.03
CA TYR A 87 0.15 4.18 6.00
C TYR A 87 -1.18 4.18 5.23
N PRO A 88 -1.77 5.36 4.98
CA PRO A 88 -3.00 5.44 4.21
C PRO A 88 -2.76 4.95 2.78
N LEU A 89 -3.77 4.32 2.18
CA LEU A 89 -3.70 3.95 0.77
C LEU A 89 -3.88 5.17 -0.11
N ALA A 90 -3.11 5.23 -1.19
CA ALA A 90 -3.21 6.34 -2.14
C ALA A 90 -4.60 6.40 -2.77
N HIS A 91 -5.09 7.62 -2.99
CA HIS A 91 -6.41 7.91 -3.55
C HIS A 91 -7.59 7.41 -2.69
N THR A 92 -7.41 7.40 -1.36
CA THR A 92 -8.50 7.24 -0.39
C THR A 92 -8.68 8.52 0.42
N PRO A 93 -9.92 8.85 0.85
CA PRO A 93 -10.14 10.02 1.70
C PRO A 93 -9.49 9.86 3.07
N GLY A 94 -9.22 10.99 3.73
CA GLY A 94 -8.82 11.03 5.14
C GLY A 94 -10.03 11.01 6.08
N THR A 95 -9.74 11.01 7.38
CA THR A 95 -10.76 11.22 8.43
C THR A 95 -10.98 12.72 8.66
N ASP A 96 -12.17 13.09 9.13
CA ASP A 96 -12.47 14.46 9.58
C ASP A 96 -11.90 14.70 11.00
N GLY A 97 -10.56 14.64 11.10
CA GLY A 97 -9.83 14.74 12.36
C GLY A 97 -9.69 13.42 13.12
N LYS A 98 -9.39 13.53 14.41
CA LYS A 98 -9.16 12.39 15.31
C LYS A 98 -10.46 11.65 15.58
N GLN A 99 -10.47 10.35 15.33
CA GLN A 99 -11.59 9.47 15.64
C GLN A 99 -11.17 8.40 16.65
N VAL A 100 -12.06 8.08 17.58
CA VAL A 100 -11.91 6.97 18.54
C VAL A 100 -13.13 6.07 18.34
N VAL A 101 -12.90 4.87 17.84
CA VAL A 101 -13.96 3.95 17.42
C VAL A 101 -13.64 2.53 17.85
N GLN A 102 -14.68 1.72 18.00
CA GLN A 102 -14.53 0.28 18.24
C GLN A 102 -14.00 -0.42 16.99
N ALA A 103 -13.11 -1.40 17.19
CA ALA A 103 -12.54 -2.18 16.10
C ALA A 103 -13.23 -3.54 15.96
N MET A 104 -13.47 -3.99 14.73
CA MET A 104 -14.04 -5.30 14.43
C MET A 104 -13.27 -5.97 13.30
N ILE A 105 -12.91 -7.25 13.48
CA ILE A 105 -12.37 -8.07 12.40
C ILE A 105 -13.53 -8.52 11.52
N VAL A 106 -13.44 -8.23 10.22
CA VAL A 106 -14.43 -8.63 9.24
C VAL A 106 -13.72 -9.32 8.09
N ASP A 107 -14.08 -10.58 7.87
CA ASP A 107 -13.65 -11.33 6.69
C ASP A 107 -14.81 -11.41 5.70
N LEU A 108 -14.72 -10.63 4.63
CA LEU A 108 -15.68 -10.65 3.52
C LEU A 108 -15.09 -11.45 2.37
N GLN A 109 -15.60 -12.65 2.11
CA GLN A 109 -15.17 -13.47 0.97
C GLN A 109 -16.30 -13.66 -0.03
N SER A 110 -17.50 -13.92 0.47
CA SER A 110 -18.68 -14.30 -0.32
C SER A 110 -19.80 -13.27 -0.23
N ARG A 111 -20.74 -13.30 -1.18
CA ARG A 111 -21.96 -12.47 -1.14
C ARG A 111 -22.79 -12.70 0.13
N GLN A 112 -22.80 -13.92 0.66
CA GLN A 112 -23.51 -14.26 1.90
C GLN A 112 -22.94 -13.52 3.12
N ASP A 113 -21.63 -13.24 3.13
CA ASP A 113 -21.00 -12.49 4.21
C ASP A 113 -21.52 -11.04 4.28
N LEU A 114 -21.90 -10.45 3.14
CA LEU A 114 -22.49 -9.10 3.11
C LEU A 114 -23.78 -9.04 3.93
N GLU A 115 -24.63 -10.06 3.84
CA GLU A 115 -25.90 -10.13 4.57
C GLU A 115 -25.66 -10.30 6.07
N ARG A 116 -24.62 -11.04 6.44
CA ARG A 116 -24.23 -11.27 7.85
C ARG A 116 -23.81 -9.99 8.56
N TYR A 117 -23.10 -9.10 7.86
CA TYR A 117 -22.51 -7.88 8.43
C TYR A 117 -23.32 -6.61 8.15
N ARG A 118 -24.38 -6.70 7.36
CA ARG A 118 -25.25 -5.55 7.03
C ARG A 118 -25.81 -4.88 8.29
N GLY A 119 -25.68 -3.56 8.37
CA GLY A 119 -26.14 -2.72 9.47
C GLY A 119 -25.30 -2.80 10.75
N LYS A 120 -24.17 -3.51 10.76
CA LYS A 120 -23.34 -3.71 11.98
C LYS A 120 -22.04 -2.93 11.99
N LEU A 121 -21.62 -2.36 10.86
CA LEU A 121 -20.27 -1.81 10.69
C LEU A 121 -20.22 -0.27 10.79
N ALA A 122 -21.38 0.38 10.96
CA ALA A 122 -21.48 1.83 11.01
C ALA A 122 -20.61 2.43 12.12
N GLY A 123 -19.74 3.36 11.75
CA GLY A 123 -18.86 4.09 12.67
C GLY A 123 -17.75 3.24 13.30
N MET A 124 -17.54 1.99 12.86
CA MET A 124 -16.49 1.12 13.40
C MET A 124 -15.20 1.20 12.57
N ALA A 125 -14.08 0.83 13.19
CA ALA A 125 -12.85 0.52 12.49
C ALA A 125 -12.84 -0.97 12.07
N ILE A 126 -12.70 -1.24 10.78
CA ILE A 126 -12.76 -2.61 10.26
C ILE A 126 -11.37 -3.13 9.96
N LEU A 127 -11.00 -4.26 10.55
CA LEU A 127 -9.81 -5.02 10.18
C LEU A 127 -10.23 -6.02 9.10
N ALA A 128 -10.00 -5.66 7.84
CA ALA A 128 -10.49 -6.37 6.65
C ALA A 128 -9.65 -7.59 6.24
N THR A 129 -8.59 -7.90 6.98
CA THR A 129 -7.74 -9.05 6.75
C THR A 129 -7.77 -9.96 7.98
N PRO A 130 -7.93 -11.27 7.81
CA PRO A 130 -7.84 -12.19 8.93
C PRO A 130 -6.45 -12.09 9.61
N PRO A 131 -6.36 -12.38 10.92
CA PRO A 131 -5.09 -12.38 11.63
C PRO A 131 -4.07 -13.30 10.95
N ALA A 132 -2.83 -12.84 10.84
CA ALA A 132 -1.75 -13.68 10.33
C ALA A 132 -1.51 -14.86 11.28
N VAL A 133 -1.37 -16.07 10.73
CA VAL A 133 -0.96 -17.24 11.51
C VAL A 133 0.51 -17.09 11.84
N ILE A 134 0.83 -17.04 13.14
CA ILE A 134 2.20 -16.90 13.63
C ILE A 134 2.70 -18.28 14.05
N ASP A 135 3.75 -18.77 13.41
CA ASP A 135 4.47 -19.96 13.85
C ASP A 135 5.43 -19.61 15.00
N LEU A 136 4.94 -19.77 16.23
CA LEU A 136 5.70 -19.52 17.44
C LEU A 136 6.92 -20.46 17.58
N VAL A 137 6.89 -21.65 16.96
CA VAL A 137 7.99 -22.63 17.05
C VAL A 137 9.19 -22.12 16.26
N ALA A 138 8.96 -21.62 15.04
CA ALA A 138 10.00 -21.01 14.23
C ALA A 138 10.59 -19.75 14.89
N MET A 139 9.77 -18.92 15.56
CA MET A 139 10.26 -17.73 16.28
C MET A 139 11.09 -18.09 17.52
N THR A 140 10.69 -19.13 18.26
CA THR A 140 11.37 -19.53 19.50
C THR A 140 12.70 -20.24 19.22
N ASN A 141 12.72 -21.14 18.23
CA ASN A 141 13.91 -21.95 17.92
C ASN A 141 14.85 -21.27 16.92
N GLY A 142 14.42 -20.14 16.35
CA GLY A 142 15.13 -19.45 15.29
C GLY A 142 15.23 -20.25 13.99
N VAL A 143 15.93 -19.70 13.01
CA VAL A 143 16.22 -20.40 11.75
C VAL A 143 17.40 -21.32 11.98
N ARG A 144 17.20 -22.64 11.83
CA ARG A 144 18.29 -23.62 11.91
C ARG A 144 19.35 -23.30 10.85
N ARG A 145 20.63 -23.43 11.21
CA ARG A 145 21.73 -23.37 10.22
C ARG A 145 21.47 -24.44 9.16
N ARG A 146 21.47 -24.01 7.90
CA ARG A 146 21.33 -24.93 6.77
C ARG A 146 22.54 -25.87 6.71
N THR A 147 22.32 -27.13 6.36
CA THR A 147 23.40 -28.10 6.12
C THR A 147 24.07 -27.83 4.77
N GLU A 148 25.29 -28.34 4.58
CA GLU A 148 25.99 -28.25 3.29
C GLU A 148 25.10 -28.72 2.12
N ALA A 149 24.40 -29.84 2.30
CA ALA A 149 23.48 -30.40 1.30
C ALA A 149 22.29 -29.47 1.00
N GLU A 150 21.76 -28.75 2.00
CA GLU A 150 20.69 -27.77 1.80
C GLU A 150 21.22 -26.52 1.07
N LEU A 151 22.45 -26.06 1.36
CA LEU A 151 23.09 -24.97 0.62
C LEU A 151 23.34 -25.36 -0.84
N ASP A 152 23.91 -26.55 -1.09
CA ASP A 152 24.11 -27.09 -2.43
C ASP A 152 22.81 -27.15 -3.22
N SER A 153 21.69 -27.49 -2.57
CA SER A 153 20.37 -27.52 -3.23
C SER A 153 19.87 -26.12 -3.64
N LEU A 154 20.16 -25.09 -2.85
CA LEU A 154 19.79 -23.70 -3.11
C LEU A 154 20.72 -23.03 -4.13
N GLU A 155 21.98 -23.42 -4.20
CA GLU A 155 22.91 -22.96 -5.24
C GLU A 155 22.52 -23.54 -6.61
N ARG A 156 22.05 -24.78 -6.62
CA ARG A 156 21.50 -25.46 -7.81
C ARG A 156 20.12 -24.94 -8.23
N VAL A 157 19.73 -23.72 -7.86
CA VAL A 157 18.50 -23.09 -8.38
C VAL A 157 18.59 -23.02 -9.90
N VAL A 158 18.03 -24.05 -10.53
CA VAL A 158 17.76 -24.07 -11.95
C VAL A 158 16.73 -22.98 -12.17
N ILE A 159 17.04 -22.03 -13.05
CA ILE A 159 16.05 -21.08 -13.55
C ILE A 159 15.01 -21.91 -14.28
N VAL A 160 13.99 -22.36 -13.54
CA VAL A 160 12.85 -23.05 -14.13
C VAL A 160 12.19 -22.08 -15.09
N PRO A 161 11.96 -22.46 -16.35
CA PRO A 161 11.21 -21.63 -17.29
C PRO A 161 9.92 -21.22 -16.60
N ARG A 162 9.60 -19.92 -16.63
CA ARG A 162 8.37 -19.41 -16.02
C ARG A 162 7.22 -20.29 -16.51
N PRO A 163 6.47 -20.97 -15.61
CA PRO A 163 5.33 -21.77 -16.01
C PRO A 163 4.42 -20.92 -16.90
N ALA A 164 3.89 -21.51 -17.98
CA ALA A 164 2.93 -20.83 -18.82
C ALA A 164 1.80 -20.28 -17.93
N PRO A 165 1.34 -19.04 -18.15
CA PRO A 165 0.25 -18.48 -17.36
C PRO A 165 -0.91 -19.46 -17.38
N ALA A 166 -1.38 -19.87 -16.20
CA ALA A 166 -2.56 -20.72 -16.12
C ALA A 166 -3.70 -20.05 -16.92
N PRO A 167 -4.52 -20.81 -17.68
CA PRO A 167 -5.67 -20.25 -18.36
C PRO A 167 -6.52 -19.49 -17.34
N ARG A 168 -7.00 -18.29 -17.72
CA ARG A 168 -7.85 -17.47 -16.84
C ARG A 168 -9.05 -18.32 -16.41
N ALA A 169 -9.03 -18.76 -15.16
CA ALA A 169 -10.15 -19.48 -14.58
C ALA A 169 -11.38 -18.58 -14.64
N VAL A 170 -12.53 -19.16 -15.02
CA VAL A 170 -13.81 -18.46 -14.92
C VAL A 170 -13.98 -18.08 -13.45
N ARG A 171 -14.08 -16.78 -13.21
CA ARG A 171 -14.18 -16.26 -11.86
C ARG A 171 -15.47 -16.75 -11.23
N ASN A 172 -15.38 -17.32 -10.02
CA ASN A 172 -16.57 -17.65 -9.25
C ASN A 172 -17.37 -16.35 -8.96
N PRO A 173 -18.62 -16.21 -9.46
CA PRO A 173 -19.43 -15.01 -9.29
C PRO A 173 -19.81 -14.73 -7.82
N ASP A 174 -19.69 -15.73 -6.95
CA ASP A 174 -20.02 -15.61 -5.53
C ASP A 174 -18.90 -14.94 -4.72
N VAL A 175 -17.68 -14.88 -5.26
CA VAL A 175 -16.51 -14.30 -4.59
C VAL A 175 -16.44 -12.79 -4.86
N LEU A 176 -16.51 -12.01 -3.78
CA LEU A 176 -16.54 -10.56 -3.83
C LEU A 176 -15.28 -9.96 -4.46
N THR A 177 -15.47 -8.99 -5.34
CA THR A 177 -14.40 -8.14 -5.87
C THR A 177 -13.92 -7.16 -4.78
N ALA A 178 -12.69 -6.68 -4.91
CA ALA A 178 -12.22 -5.62 -4.00
C ALA A 178 -13.09 -4.35 -4.10
N VAL A 179 -13.59 -4.02 -5.31
CA VAL A 179 -14.50 -2.89 -5.55
C VAL A 179 -15.84 -3.08 -4.82
N GLU A 180 -16.41 -4.29 -4.86
CA GLU A 180 -17.65 -4.64 -4.16
C GLU A 180 -17.47 -4.55 -2.64
N LYS A 181 -16.33 -5.02 -2.11
CA LYS A 181 -16.00 -4.88 -0.67
C LYS A 181 -15.92 -3.41 -0.26
N MET A 182 -15.24 -2.57 -1.04
CA MET A 182 -15.12 -1.14 -0.76
C MET A 182 -16.47 -0.43 -0.82
N ALA A 183 -17.29 -0.72 -1.83
CA ALA A 183 -18.63 -0.17 -1.95
C ALA A 183 -19.50 -0.55 -0.75
N PHE A 184 -19.39 -1.79 -0.25
CA PHE A 184 -20.07 -2.24 0.95
C PHE A 184 -19.62 -1.46 2.20
N TYR A 185 -18.30 -1.36 2.45
CA TYR A 185 -17.80 -0.61 3.61
C TYR A 185 -18.20 0.87 3.58
N LYS A 186 -18.21 1.48 2.38
CA LYS A 186 -18.67 2.86 2.20
C LYS A 186 -20.17 2.99 2.51
N ALA A 187 -20.99 2.09 1.97
CA ALA A 187 -22.45 2.11 2.15
C ALA A 187 -22.86 1.86 3.62
N GLU A 188 -22.12 1.02 4.33
CA GLU A 188 -22.33 0.76 5.76
C GLU A 188 -21.90 1.92 6.66
N GLY A 189 -21.16 2.91 6.14
CA GLY A 189 -20.67 4.04 6.93
C GLY A 189 -19.52 3.67 7.87
N VAL A 190 -18.62 2.78 7.41
CA VAL A 190 -17.39 2.43 8.14
C VAL A 190 -16.50 3.66 8.34
N ALA A 191 -15.96 3.83 9.54
CA ALA A 191 -15.09 4.96 9.87
C ALA A 191 -13.71 4.84 9.22
N VAL A 192 -13.09 3.66 9.33
CA VAL A 192 -11.79 3.35 8.72
C VAL A 192 -11.67 1.86 8.42
N VAL A 193 -11.07 1.52 7.28
CA VAL A 193 -10.75 0.14 6.92
C VAL A 193 -9.24 -0.07 7.02
N PHE A 194 -8.84 -0.91 7.95
CA PHE A 194 -7.48 -1.40 8.09
C PHE A 194 -7.28 -2.68 7.29
N GLN A 195 -6.23 -2.71 6.47
CA GLN A 195 -5.85 -3.90 5.71
C GLN A 195 -4.40 -4.31 5.98
N CYS A 196 -4.16 -5.62 5.91
CA CYS A 196 -2.86 -6.21 6.20
C CYS A 196 -2.47 -7.24 5.12
N GLU A 197 -2.33 -6.78 3.88
CA GLU A 197 -2.09 -7.65 2.73
C GLU A 197 -0.62 -8.08 2.54
N SER A 198 0.30 -7.63 3.41
CA SER A 198 1.73 -7.91 3.23
C SER A 198 2.07 -9.40 3.38
N GLY A 199 1.31 -10.13 4.20
CA GLY A 199 1.57 -11.52 4.56
C GLY A 199 2.88 -11.73 5.33
N TRP A 200 3.59 -10.66 5.67
CA TRP A 200 4.91 -10.70 6.30
C TRP A 200 4.90 -9.84 7.56
N LEU A 201 5.28 -10.44 8.69
CA LEU A 201 5.34 -9.75 9.98
C LEU A 201 6.24 -8.51 9.89
N GLY A 202 5.75 -7.38 10.40
CA GLY A 202 6.49 -6.12 10.41
C GLY A 202 6.57 -5.37 9.07
N ALA A 203 6.03 -5.90 7.97
CA ALA A 203 5.96 -5.19 6.70
C ALA A 203 4.58 -4.56 6.47
N VAL A 204 4.54 -3.27 6.13
CA VAL A 204 3.34 -2.62 5.60
C VAL A 204 3.42 -2.61 4.08
N ARG A 205 2.39 -3.13 3.41
CA ARG A 205 2.21 -2.96 1.96
C ARG A 205 0.98 -2.12 1.71
N GLY A 206 1.22 -0.88 1.29
CA GLY A 206 0.19 0.04 0.83
C GLY A 206 0.44 0.39 -0.64
N PHE A 207 -0.62 0.36 -1.44
CA PHE A 207 -0.62 0.81 -2.82
C PHE A 207 -1.72 1.87 -3.01
N SER A 208 -2.24 2.01 -4.23
CA SER A 208 -3.51 2.69 -4.46
C SER A 208 -4.67 1.91 -3.85
N ARG A 209 -5.83 2.57 -3.69
CA ARG A 209 -7.07 1.90 -3.34
C ARG A 209 -7.31 0.64 -4.20
N PRO A 210 -7.81 -0.46 -3.62
CA PRO A 210 -8.16 -1.64 -4.39
C PRO A 210 -9.13 -1.31 -5.54
N GLY A 211 -8.93 -1.91 -6.71
CA GLY A 211 -9.77 -1.66 -7.89
C GLY A 211 -9.42 -0.41 -8.71
N SER A 212 -8.44 0.40 -8.32
CA SER A 212 -7.98 1.57 -9.12
C SER A 212 -7.61 1.20 -10.56
N ALA A 213 -7.01 0.03 -10.78
CA ALA A 213 -6.66 -0.40 -12.14
C ALA A 213 -7.90 -0.76 -12.98
N THR A 214 -8.99 -1.17 -12.35
CA THR A 214 -10.23 -1.58 -13.03
C THR A 214 -10.99 -0.39 -13.58
N ASP A 215 -11.04 0.71 -12.83
CA ASP A 215 -11.70 1.95 -13.24
C ASP A 215 -10.72 3.00 -13.81
N ARG A 216 -9.45 2.61 -14.00
CA ARG A 216 -8.35 3.45 -14.53
C ARG A 216 -8.12 4.72 -13.71
N TRP A 217 -8.09 4.59 -12.39
CA TRP A 217 -7.87 5.70 -11.44
C TRP A 217 -8.91 6.79 -11.67
N SER A 218 -10.18 6.39 -11.72
CA SER A 218 -11.27 7.36 -11.92
C SER A 218 -11.41 8.27 -10.70
N ARG A 219 -11.66 9.57 -10.95
CA ARG A 219 -11.94 10.53 -9.88
C ARG A 219 -13.15 10.12 -9.04
N GLU A 220 -14.19 9.59 -9.67
CA GLU A 220 -15.40 9.11 -9.00
C GLU A 220 -15.08 7.95 -8.04
N GLY A 221 -14.29 6.98 -8.49
CA GLY A 221 -13.86 5.85 -7.66
C GLY A 221 -12.98 6.27 -6.49
N ASP A 222 -12.11 7.27 -6.68
CA ASP A 222 -11.27 7.82 -5.61
C ASP A 222 -12.11 8.49 -4.51
N LEU A 223 -13.14 9.25 -4.89
CA LEU A 223 -14.05 9.93 -3.95
C LEU A 223 -15.04 8.95 -3.29
N ALA A 224 -15.42 7.88 -3.99
CA ALA A 224 -16.30 6.85 -3.48
C ALA A 224 -15.61 5.88 -2.51
N ALA A 225 -14.26 5.86 -2.47
CA ALA A 225 -13.52 4.99 -1.57
C ALA A 225 -13.85 5.29 -0.08
N PRO A 226 -13.88 4.27 0.78
CA PRO A 226 -13.82 4.47 2.23
C PRO A 226 -12.40 4.93 2.63
N VAL A 227 -12.25 5.44 3.85
CA VAL A 227 -10.92 5.72 4.42
C VAL A 227 -10.20 4.37 4.58
N MET A 228 -9.02 4.21 3.96
CA MET A 228 -8.27 2.96 4.03
C MET A 228 -6.83 3.16 4.45
N VAL A 229 -6.36 2.27 5.32
CA VAL A 229 -5.01 2.31 5.87
C VAL A 229 -4.42 0.91 5.87
N ALA A 230 -3.23 0.77 5.28
CA ALA A 230 -2.45 -0.44 5.41
C ALA A 230 -1.73 -0.43 6.77
N VAL A 231 -1.89 -1.48 7.56
CA VAL A 231 -1.27 -1.60 8.89
C VAL A 231 -0.29 -2.76 8.92
N THR A 232 0.70 -2.68 9.80
CA THR A 232 1.59 -3.82 10.06
C THR A 232 0.80 -4.97 10.68
N PRO A 233 1.01 -6.22 10.24
CA PRO A 233 0.60 -7.37 11.04
C PRO A 233 1.48 -7.38 12.29
N SER A 234 0.88 -7.02 13.43
CA SER A 234 1.52 -7.15 14.74
C SER A 234 0.93 -8.35 15.48
N THR A 235 1.76 -8.99 16.31
CA THR A 235 1.39 -10.16 17.12
C THR A 235 0.21 -9.87 18.07
N THR A 236 -0.03 -8.60 18.40
CA THR A 236 -1.10 -8.15 19.31
C THR A 236 -2.44 -7.92 18.61
N THR A 237 -2.46 -7.72 17.29
CA THR A 237 -3.70 -7.54 16.51
C THR A 237 -4.47 -8.84 16.27
N GLY A 238 -3.91 -9.97 16.69
CA GLY A 238 -4.66 -11.21 16.84
C GLY A 238 -5.49 -11.15 18.12
N CYS A 239 -6.79 -10.86 18.01
CA CYS A 239 -7.76 -11.30 19.01
C CYS A 239 -7.88 -12.84 18.97
N THR A 240 -6.78 -13.55 19.26
CA THR A 240 -6.84 -14.96 19.64
C THR A 240 -6.99 -14.98 21.14
N GLY A 241 -8.23 -15.18 21.60
CA GLY A 241 -8.48 -15.62 22.96
C GLY A 241 -7.69 -16.90 23.23
N SER A 242 -6.62 -16.77 23.99
CA SER A 242 -5.95 -17.85 24.68
C SER A 242 -5.46 -17.27 26.00
N SER A 243 -6.32 -17.37 27.01
CA SER A 243 -5.94 -17.21 28.40
C SER A 243 -4.85 -18.22 28.73
N SER A 244 -3.63 -17.76 29.02
CA SER A 244 -2.71 -18.52 29.85
C SER A 244 -2.01 -17.58 30.83
N VAL A 245 -2.34 -17.80 32.09
CA VAL A 245 -1.74 -17.22 33.30
C VAL A 245 -0.24 -17.51 33.31
N ARG A 246 0.58 -16.50 33.65
CA ARG A 246 1.76 -16.74 34.48
C ARG A 246 2.17 -15.52 35.28
N SER A 247 2.09 -15.70 36.58
CA SER A 247 2.68 -14.90 37.65
C SER A 247 4.20 -14.74 37.50
N ARG A 248 4.71 -13.52 37.64
CA ARG A 248 5.41 -13.02 38.85
C ARG A 248 5.52 -11.50 38.77
#